data_AF-A0A085B7B3-F1
#
_entry.id   AF-A0A085B7B3-F1
#
_cell.length_a   1.000
_cell.length_b   1.000
_cell.length_c   1.000
_cell.angle_alpha   90.00
_cell.angle_beta   90.00
_cell.angle_gamma   90.00
#
_symmetry.space_group_name_H-M   'P 1'
#
loop_
_entity.id
_entity.type
_entity.pdbx_description
1 polymer ?
#
loop_
_entity_poly.entity_id
_entity_poly.type
_entity_poly.pdbx_seq_one_letter_code
_entity_poly.pdbx_strand_id
1 'polypeptide(L)'
;MMLQSLTPSEEEIMQLIWNKGQIYFRELMDIYPEPKPHQNTVSTFLKILVDKDYLSTEKQGRIYLYTPTIGFDDYKKFVLSRFLENYFDNSGSALLQVLVDEKFVVAKDLEPFVDGKKTKASIRENTEEDNHIQDFIKEITGEKKSKKKEKKDKKKGKKKNK
;
A
#
# COMPACT_ATOMS: atom_id res chain seq x y z
N MET A 1 -9.94 -8.36 -8.98
CA MET A 1 -9.15 -7.55 -9.93
C MET A 1 -7.95 -6.98 -9.20
N MET A 2 -6.81 -6.89 -9.88
CA MET A 2 -5.61 -6.25 -9.33
C MET A 2 -5.56 -4.82 -9.87
N LEU A 3 -5.83 -3.83 -9.01
CA LEU A 3 -5.76 -2.41 -9.37
C LEU A 3 -4.31 -2.04 -9.70
N GLN A 4 -4.13 -1.19 -10.72
CA GLN A 4 -2.83 -0.72 -11.18
C GLN A 4 -2.65 0.77 -10.85
N SER A 5 -1.40 1.19 -10.63
CA SER A 5 -1.14 2.61 -10.44
C SER A 5 -1.38 3.38 -11.74
N LEU A 6 -2.06 4.53 -11.62
CA LEU A 6 -2.21 5.47 -12.71
C LEU A 6 -1.01 6.41 -12.74
N THR A 7 -0.65 6.86 -13.94
CA THR A 7 0.32 7.95 -14.07
C THR A 7 -0.33 9.28 -13.69
N PRO A 8 0.43 10.34 -13.34
CA PRO A 8 -0.17 11.63 -12.96
C PRO A 8 -1.17 12.17 -14.00
N SER A 9 -0.85 12.06 -15.29
CA SER A 9 -1.72 12.51 -16.37
C SER A 9 -2.98 11.64 -16.55
N GLU A 10 -2.88 10.33 -16.27
CA GLU A 10 -4.04 9.44 -16.25
C GLU A 10 -4.96 9.74 -15.06
N GLU A 11 -4.37 10.04 -13.90
CA GLU A 11 -5.11 10.37 -12.69
C GLU A 11 -5.87 11.69 -12.82
N GLU A 12 -5.28 12.71 -13.44
CA GLU A 12 -5.98 13.97 -13.78
C GLU A 12 -7.27 13.71 -14.58
N ILE A 13 -7.20 12.87 -15.61
CA ILE A 13 -8.36 12.50 -16.42
C ILE A 13 -9.39 11.75 -15.57
N MET A 14 -8.97 10.79 -14.76
CA MET A 14 -9.89 10.05 -13.89
C MET A 14 -10.56 10.96 -12.85
N GLN A 15 -9.86 11.96 -12.29
CA GLN A 15 -10.46 12.93 -11.38
C GLN A 15 -11.59 13.73 -12.06
N LEU A 16 -11.39 14.15 -13.30
CA LEU A 16 -12.43 14.83 -14.09
C LEU A 16 -13.63 13.90 -14.35
N ILE A 17 -13.36 12.64 -14.69
CA ILE A 17 -14.40 11.64 -14.96
C ILE A 17 -15.17 11.27 -13.68
N TRP A 18 -14.50 11.05 -12.55
CA TRP A 18 -15.14 10.74 -11.26
C TRP A 18 -16.05 11.88 -10.79
N ASN A 19 -15.68 13.13 -11.04
CA ASN A 19 -16.50 14.28 -10.69
C ASN A 19 -17.79 14.37 -11.54
N LYS A 20 -17.74 13.92 -12.80
CA LYS A 20 -18.90 13.92 -13.71
C LYS A 20 -19.72 12.64 -13.69
N GLY A 21 -19.13 11.51 -13.31
CA GLY A 21 -19.76 10.20 -13.32
C GLY A 21 -19.79 9.55 -14.70
N GLN A 22 -20.29 10.20 -15.74
CA GLN A 22 -20.20 9.72 -17.13
C GLN A 22 -19.90 10.91 -18.04
N ILE A 23 -19.06 10.71 -19.06
CA ILE A 23 -18.63 11.84 -19.89
C ILE A 23 -18.33 11.45 -21.32
N TYR A 24 -18.67 12.32 -22.26
CA TYR A 24 -18.23 12.20 -23.65
C TYR A 24 -16.84 12.81 -23.85
N PHE A 25 -16.11 12.36 -24.88
CA PHE A 25 -14.78 12.91 -25.20
C PHE A 25 -14.76 14.44 -25.36
N ARG A 26 -15.77 15.00 -26.03
CA ARG A 26 -15.86 16.46 -26.25
C ARG A 26 -16.04 17.19 -24.92
N GLU A 27 -16.92 16.71 -24.06
CA GLU A 27 -17.17 17.31 -22.74
C GLU A 27 -15.93 17.23 -21.84
N LEU A 28 -15.19 16.12 -21.91
CA LEU A 28 -13.93 15.96 -21.18
C LEU A 28 -12.91 17.03 -21.60
N MET A 29 -12.82 17.32 -22.89
CA MET A 29 -11.93 18.36 -23.42
C MET A 29 -12.39 19.78 -23.03
N ASP A 30 -13.70 19.98 -22.87
CA ASP A 30 -14.27 21.27 -22.46
C ASP A 30 -13.97 21.58 -21.00
N ILE A 31 -14.02 20.57 -20.11
CA ILE A 31 -13.75 20.70 -18.67
C ILE A 31 -12.26 20.62 -18.30
N TYR A 32 -11.39 20.21 -19.24
CA TYR A 32 -9.97 20.04 -18.95
C TYR A 32 -9.34 21.39 -18.56
N PRO A 33 -8.57 21.46 -17.45
CA PRO A 33 -7.93 22.70 -17.01
C PRO A 33 -6.84 23.17 -17.99
N GLU A 34 -6.56 24.48 -18.05
CA GLU A 34 -5.47 25.01 -18.86
C GLU A 34 -4.10 24.78 -18.16
N PRO A 35 -3.03 24.39 -18.88
CA PRO A 35 -2.95 24.25 -20.33
C PRO A 35 -3.54 22.94 -20.85
N LYS A 36 -4.44 23.03 -21.83
CA LYS A 36 -5.07 21.85 -22.40
C LYS A 36 -4.07 20.98 -23.18
N PRO A 37 -3.96 19.68 -22.86
CA PRO A 37 -3.15 18.76 -23.64
C PRO A 37 -3.74 18.56 -25.03
N HIS A 38 -2.92 18.11 -25.97
CA HIS A 38 -3.41 17.81 -27.32
C HIS A 38 -4.47 16.68 -27.29
N GLN A 39 -5.48 16.76 -28.15
CA GLN A 39 -6.60 15.79 -28.17
C GLN A 39 -6.13 14.34 -28.35
N ASN A 40 -5.07 14.12 -29.14
CA ASN A 40 -4.48 12.79 -29.32
C ASN A 40 -3.90 12.22 -28.02
N THR A 41 -3.35 13.08 -27.15
CA THR A 41 -2.79 12.69 -25.86
C THR A 41 -3.91 12.20 -24.95
N VAL A 42 -4.99 12.97 -24.83
CA VAL A 42 -6.18 12.57 -24.05
C VAL A 42 -6.79 11.28 -24.60
N SER A 43 -6.88 11.14 -25.93
CA SER A 43 -7.38 9.92 -26.57
C SER A 43 -6.52 8.70 -26.23
N THR A 44 -5.20 8.88 -26.19
CA THR A 44 -4.26 7.82 -25.83
C THR A 44 -4.42 7.42 -24.36
N PHE A 45 -4.52 8.38 -23.45
CA PHE A 45 -4.76 8.11 -22.03
C PHE A 45 -6.11 7.43 -21.78
N LEU A 46 -7.18 7.86 -22.46
CA LEU A 46 -8.47 7.20 -22.36
C LEU A 46 -8.39 5.74 -22.82
N LYS A 47 -7.67 5.46 -23.90
CA LYS A 47 -7.44 4.09 -24.34
C LYS A 47 -6.68 3.26 -23.31
N ILE A 48 -5.61 3.82 -22.73
CA ILE A 48 -4.85 3.16 -21.66
C ILE A 48 -5.73 2.89 -20.44
N LEU A 49 -6.59 3.83 -20.05
CA LEU A 49 -7.52 3.68 -18.92
C LEU A 49 -8.58 2.61 -19.18
N VAL A 50 -9.05 2.47 -20.42
CA VAL A 50 -9.93 1.37 -20.84
C VAL A 50 -9.17 0.04 -20.83
N ASP A 51 -7.94 0.00 -21.35
CA ASP A 51 -7.10 -1.20 -21.36
C ASP A 51 -6.74 -1.67 -19.93
N LYS A 52 -6.69 -0.74 -18.97
CA LYS A 52 -6.48 -1.00 -17.53
C LYS A 52 -7.78 -1.30 -16.77
N ASP A 53 -8.93 -1.40 -17.44
CA ASP A 53 -10.27 -1.61 -16.84
C ASP A 53 -10.75 -0.50 -15.87
N TYR A 54 -10.15 0.70 -15.90
CA TYR A 54 -10.62 1.85 -15.10
C TYR A 54 -11.86 2.50 -15.69
N LEU A 55 -11.97 2.46 -17.02
CA LEU A 55 -13.08 3.02 -17.77
C LEU A 55 -13.72 1.94 -18.64
N SER A 56 -15.04 1.94 -18.69
CA SER A 56 -15.80 1.30 -19.76
C SER A 56 -16.12 2.33 -20.85
N THR A 57 -16.10 1.90 -22.10
CA THR A 57 -16.52 2.71 -23.23
C THR A 57 -17.77 2.13 -23.88
N GLU A 58 -18.78 2.98 -24.09
CA GLU A 58 -19.99 2.65 -24.83
C GLU A 58 -20.06 3.50 -26.10
N LYS A 59 -20.26 2.83 -27.25
CA LYS A 59 -20.42 3.52 -28.53
C LYS A 59 -21.86 3.96 -28.71
N GLN A 60 -22.09 5.27 -28.73
CA GLN A 60 -23.40 5.87 -29.00
C GLN A 60 -23.34 6.58 -30.36
N GLY A 61 -23.64 5.84 -31.42
CA GLY A 61 -23.57 6.35 -32.80
C GLY A 61 -22.14 6.66 -33.25
N ARG A 62 -21.79 7.96 -33.35
CA ARG A 62 -20.45 8.45 -33.74
C ARG A 62 -19.60 8.95 -32.57
N ILE A 63 -20.16 8.94 -31.35
CA ILE A 63 -19.48 9.39 -30.14
C ILE A 63 -19.27 8.22 -29.18
N TYR A 64 -18.27 8.36 -28.31
CA TYR A 64 -17.96 7.40 -27.26
C TYR A 64 -18.29 8.03 -25.91
N LEU A 65 -19.08 7.30 -25.12
CA LEU A 65 -19.37 7.60 -23.72
C LEU A 65 -18.38 6.83 -22.85
N TYR A 66 -17.73 7.51 -21.92
CA TYR A 66 -16.82 6.91 -20.96
C TYR A 66 -17.47 6.88 -19.57
N THR A 67 -17.44 5.71 -18.94
CA THR A 67 -18.00 5.46 -17.61
C THR A 67 -16.91 4.87 -16.72
N PRO A 68 -16.65 5.43 -15.52
CA PRO A 68 -15.71 4.87 -14.57
C PRO A 68 -16.25 3.54 -14.04
N THR A 69 -15.43 2.52 -14.17
CA THR A 69 -15.71 1.18 -13.63
C THR A 69 -15.27 1.09 -12.17
N ILE A 70 -14.17 1.77 -11.83
CA ILE A 70 -13.63 1.86 -10.47
C ILE A 70 -14.07 3.18 -9.84
N GLY A 71 -14.60 3.12 -8.62
CA GLY A 71 -14.98 4.31 -7.86
C GLY A 71 -13.77 5.06 -7.28
N PHE A 72 -13.93 6.36 -7.07
CA PHE A 72 -12.88 7.20 -6.46
C PHE A 72 -12.42 6.67 -5.09
N ASP A 73 -13.35 6.22 -4.23
CA ASP A 73 -13.02 5.70 -2.90
C ASP A 73 -12.18 4.42 -2.95
N ASP A 74 -12.43 3.55 -3.92
CA ASP A 74 -11.67 2.31 -4.08
C ASP A 74 -10.26 2.59 -4.58
N TYR A 75 -10.13 3.50 -5.56
CA TYR A 75 -8.82 3.96 -6.01
C TYR A 75 -8.05 4.69 -4.90
N LYS A 76 -8.72 5.54 -4.12
CA LYS A 76 -8.13 6.25 -2.97
C LYS A 76 -7.55 5.27 -1.95
N LYS A 77 -8.29 4.21 -1.60
CA LYS A 77 -7.82 3.16 -0.69
C LYS A 77 -6.61 2.43 -1.28
N PHE A 78 -6.65 2.11 -2.56
CA PHE A 78 -5.54 1.46 -3.26
C PHE A 78 -4.27 2.31 -3.22
N VAL A 79 -4.36 3.59 -3.58
CA VAL A 79 -3.22 4.52 -3.55
C VAL A 79 -2.68 4.68 -2.13
N LEU A 80 -3.56 4.85 -1.14
CA LEU A 80 -3.14 4.99 0.27
C LEU A 80 -2.44 3.72 0.78
N SER A 81 -2.96 2.53 0.46
CA SER A 81 -2.34 1.27 0.84
C SER A 81 -0.95 1.12 0.24
N ARG A 82 -0.78 1.45 -1.05
CA ARG A 82 0.53 1.44 -1.71
C ARG A 82 1.50 2.46 -1.13
N PHE A 83 1.00 3.65 -0.80
CA PHE A 83 1.79 4.69 -0.17
C PHE A 83 2.27 4.28 1.22
N LEU A 84 1.40 3.71 2.05
CA LEU A 84 1.76 3.19 3.37
C LEU A 84 2.79 2.05 3.28
N GLU A 85 2.59 1.12 2.33
CA GLU A 85 3.54 0.01 2.07
C GLU A 85 4.92 0.53 1.66
N ASN A 86 4.99 1.53 0.78
CA ASN A 86 6.25 2.00 0.22
C ASN A 86 7.04 2.96 1.12
N TYR A 87 6.37 3.73 1.97
CA TYR A 87 6.99 4.84 2.72
C TYR A 87 6.89 4.72 4.25
N PHE A 88 5.95 3.91 4.75
CA PHE A 88 5.63 3.86 6.19
C PHE A 88 5.58 2.43 6.75
N ASP A 89 6.14 1.43 6.05
CA ASP A 89 6.14 0.02 6.45
C ASP A 89 4.75 -0.48 6.85
N ASN A 90 3.72 -0.04 6.13
CA ASN A 90 2.31 -0.34 6.40
C ASN A 90 1.82 0.11 7.80
N SER A 91 2.49 1.07 8.44
CA SER A 91 2.16 1.62 9.76
C SER A 91 1.41 2.93 9.66
N GLY A 92 0.11 2.90 10.00
CA GLY A 92 -0.70 4.11 10.10
C GLY A 92 -0.24 5.06 11.21
N SER A 93 0.37 4.55 12.28
CA SER A 93 0.91 5.36 13.38
C SER A 93 2.11 6.19 12.92
N ALA A 94 2.98 5.62 12.08
CA ALA A 94 4.12 6.34 11.52
C ALA A 94 3.66 7.49 10.60
N LEU A 95 2.63 7.26 9.78
CA LEU A 95 2.02 8.32 8.97
C LEU A 95 1.44 9.43 9.86
N LEU A 96 0.72 9.08 10.92
CA LEU A 96 0.11 10.06 11.83
C LEU A 96 1.18 10.90 12.53
N GLN A 97 2.30 10.30 12.95
CA GLN A 97 3.41 11.02 13.55
C GLN A 97 3.95 12.11 12.60
N VAL A 98 4.22 11.77 11.33
CA VAL A 98 4.67 12.74 10.33
C VAL A 98 3.63 13.84 10.10
N LEU A 99 2.34 13.51 10.05
CA LEU A 99 1.28 14.51 9.89
C LEU A 99 1.21 15.51 11.06
N VAL A 100 1.49 15.06 12.28
CA VAL A 100 1.56 15.93 13.47
C VAL A 100 2.83 16.77 13.46
N ASP A 101 3.98 16.16 13.14
CA ASP A 101 5.29 16.82 13.12
C ASP A 101 5.32 17.93 12.05
N GLU A 102 4.76 17.67 10.87
CA GLU A 102 4.64 18.63 9.76
C GLU A 102 3.46 19.60 9.91
N LYS A 103 2.70 19.51 11.01
CA LYS A 103 1.53 20.37 11.32
C LYS A 103 0.40 20.31 10.28
N PHE A 104 0.30 19.22 9.54
CA PHE A 104 -0.88 18.95 8.69
C PHE A 104 -2.13 18.62 9.52
N VAL A 105 -1.93 18.16 10.76
CA VAL A 105 -3.01 17.86 11.72
C VAL A 105 -2.67 18.50 13.05
N VAL A 106 -3.61 19.27 13.61
CA VAL A 106 -3.47 19.88 14.94
C VAL A 106 -4.23 19.03 15.96
N ALA A 107 -3.82 19.06 17.24
CA ALA A 107 -4.50 18.33 18.31
C ALA A 107 -6.04 18.56 18.35
N LYS A 108 -6.49 19.76 17.98
CA LYS A 108 -7.91 20.12 17.86
C LYS A 108 -8.63 19.34 16.75
N ASP A 109 -7.95 19.02 15.66
CA ASP A 109 -8.50 18.23 14.57
C ASP A 109 -8.64 16.75 14.97
N LEU A 110 -7.92 16.30 16.01
CA LEU A 110 -7.99 14.93 16.53
C LEU A 110 -9.13 14.72 17.53
N GLU A 111 -9.61 15.77 18.20
CA GLU A 111 -10.73 15.72 19.16
C GLU A 111 -11.97 14.95 18.65
N PRO A 112 -12.50 15.22 17.43
CA PRO A 112 -13.67 14.49 16.92
C PRO A 112 -13.42 13.00 16.68
N PHE A 113 -12.16 12.58 16.51
CA PHE A 113 -11.79 11.18 16.26
C PHE A 113 -11.51 10.40 17.55
N VAL A 114 -11.12 11.08 18.63
CA VAL A 114 -10.87 10.47 19.94
C VAL A 114 -12.18 10.25 20.71
N ASP A 115 -13.14 11.18 20.59
CA ASP A 115 -14.40 11.15 21.34
C ASP A 115 -15.50 10.34 20.62
N GLY A 116 -15.48 10.36 19.28
CA GLY A 116 -16.43 9.67 18.43
C GLY A 116 -15.88 8.37 17.86
N LYS A 117 -15.97 7.26 18.62
CA LYS A 117 -16.09 5.84 18.18
C LYS A 117 -15.05 4.87 18.77
N LYS A 118 -15.51 4.17 19.82
CA LYS A 118 -15.41 2.69 19.96
C LYS A 118 -16.12 1.95 18.81
N THR A 119 -15.88 2.34 17.56
CA THR A 119 -16.34 1.55 16.40
C THR A 119 -15.21 0.61 16.07
N LYS A 120 -15.55 -0.67 16.10
CA LYS A 120 -14.73 -1.83 15.74
C LYS A 120 -14.01 -1.61 14.41
N ALA A 121 -12.94 -0.84 14.40
CA ALA A 121 -11.86 -1.08 13.48
C ALA A 121 -11.38 -2.46 13.87
N SER A 122 -11.60 -3.43 12.98
CA SER A 122 -10.81 -4.64 12.94
C SER A 122 -9.35 -4.19 12.95
N ILE A 123 -8.78 -4.08 14.16
CA ILE A 123 -7.35 -4.21 14.36
C ILE A 123 -7.09 -5.58 13.74
N ARG A 124 -6.60 -5.59 12.51
CA ARG A 124 -5.74 -6.68 12.12
C ARG A 124 -4.57 -6.51 13.07
N GLU A 125 -4.63 -7.23 14.17
CA GLU A 125 -3.41 -7.53 14.90
C GLU A 125 -2.50 -8.06 13.79
N ASN A 126 -1.41 -7.37 13.53
CA ASN A 126 -0.26 -8.01 12.93
C ASN A 126 0.06 -9.14 13.92
N THR A 127 -0.56 -10.29 13.69
CA THR A 127 -0.31 -11.49 14.47
C THR A 127 1.17 -11.74 14.27
N GLU A 128 1.83 -11.95 15.39
CA GLU A 128 3.25 -12.11 15.64
C GLU A 128 3.93 -13.26 14.86
N GLU A 129 3.39 -13.67 13.70
CA GLU A 129 3.83 -14.85 12.94
C GLU A 129 5.11 -14.62 12.12
N ASP A 130 5.56 -13.38 11.92
CA ASP A 130 6.89 -13.10 11.35
C ASP A 130 7.92 -12.68 12.40
N ASN A 131 7.81 -13.21 13.63
CA ASN A 131 8.91 -13.25 14.60
C ASN A 131 10.07 -14.18 14.20
N HIS A 132 10.26 -14.43 12.90
CA HIS A 132 11.40 -15.19 12.37
C HIS A 132 12.76 -14.54 12.70
N ILE A 133 12.75 -13.27 13.11
CA ILE A 133 13.92 -12.54 13.59
C ILE A 133 14.22 -12.87 15.06
N GLN A 134 13.22 -13.10 15.92
CA GLN A 134 13.43 -13.43 17.34
C GLN A 134 14.01 -14.84 17.52
N ASP A 135 13.52 -15.80 16.72
CA ASP A 135 14.07 -17.17 16.70
C ASP A 135 15.50 -17.19 16.14
N PHE A 136 15.79 -16.37 15.13
CA PHE A 136 17.15 -16.19 14.60
C PHE A 136 18.11 -15.53 15.60
N ILE A 137 17.65 -14.53 16.36
CA ILE A 137 18.46 -13.91 17.42
C ILE A 137 18.73 -14.92 18.52
N LYS A 138 17.76 -15.75 18.92
CA LYS A 138 17.98 -16.87 19.87
C LYS A 138 18.94 -17.92 19.35
N GLU A 139 18.91 -18.23 18.05
CA GLU A 139 19.80 -19.20 17.41
C GLU A 139 21.25 -18.68 17.33
N ILE A 140 21.45 -17.38 17.07
CA ILE A 140 22.79 -16.77 17.03
C ILE A 140 23.34 -16.49 18.44
N THR A 141 22.48 -16.11 19.38
CA THR A 141 22.90 -15.82 20.76
C THR A 141 22.94 -17.07 21.66
N GLY A 142 22.38 -18.19 21.19
CA GLY A 142 22.42 -19.50 21.83
C GLY A 142 23.69 -20.30 21.52
N GLU A 143 24.56 -20.40 22.53
CA GLU A 143 25.68 -21.36 22.68
C GLU A 143 27.00 -21.12 21.93
N LYS A 144 27.94 -20.46 22.62
CA LYS A 144 29.36 -20.82 22.55
C LYS A 144 29.66 -22.06 23.40
N LYS A 145 29.57 -23.22 22.75
CA LYS A 145 30.40 -24.44 22.90
C LYS A 145 30.95 -24.80 24.29
N SER A 146 30.32 -25.81 24.87
CA SER A 146 30.98 -26.88 25.61
C SER A 146 32.09 -27.55 24.76
N LYS A 147 33.36 -27.30 25.08
CA LYS A 147 34.51 -28.13 24.67
C LYS A 147 35.58 -28.19 25.77
N LYS A 148 35.35 -29.01 26.80
CA LYS A 148 36.44 -29.56 27.63
C LYS A 148 36.03 -30.81 28.44
N LYS A 149 35.75 -31.94 27.80
CA LYS A 149 35.85 -33.26 28.48
C LYS A 149 35.95 -34.46 27.53
N GLU A 150 36.95 -34.46 26.65
CA GLU A 150 37.38 -35.69 25.96
C GLU A 150 38.89 -35.63 25.67
N LYS A 151 39.71 -35.67 26.72
CA LYS A 151 41.14 -36.06 26.71
C LYS A 151 41.73 -36.05 28.14
N LYS A 152 41.47 -37.11 28.90
CA LYS A 152 42.09 -37.64 30.15
C LYS A 152 40.96 -38.47 30.82
N ASP A 153 40.92 -39.79 30.78
CA ASP A 153 41.94 -40.72 31.25
C ASP A 153 41.90 -42.06 30.48
N LYS A 154 42.72 -42.18 29.44
CA LYS A 154 43.42 -43.43 29.11
C LYS A 154 44.51 -43.66 30.17
N LYS A 155 44.16 -43.77 31.46
CA LYS A 155 45.13 -44.11 32.54
C LYS A 155 44.50 -44.51 33.88
N LYS A 156 43.52 -45.41 33.92
CA LYS A 156 43.18 -46.19 35.15
C LYS A 156 42.30 -47.40 34.79
N GLY A 157 42.93 -48.41 34.21
CA GLY A 157 42.27 -49.68 33.84
C GLY A 157 43.24 -50.83 33.50
N LYS A 158 44.53 -50.71 33.85
CA LYS A 158 45.52 -51.79 33.80
C LYS A 158 46.34 -51.76 35.09
N LYS A 159 45.74 -52.26 36.18
CA LYS A 159 46.41 -52.89 37.34
C LYS A 159 45.33 -53.40 38.29
N LYS A 160 44.80 -54.58 37.97
CA LYS A 160 44.29 -55.60 38.89
C LYS A 160 44.20 -56.90 38.12
N ASN A 161 45.36 -57.53 37.98
CA ASN A 161 45.55 -58.98 37.87
C ASN A 161 47.04 -59.23 38.16
N LYS A 162 47.35 -59.22 39.46
CA LYS A 162 48.28 -60.14 40.11
C LYS A 162 47.94 -60.14 41.59
#